data_AF-A0A523G630-F1
#
_entry.id   AF-A0A523G630-F1
#
_cell.length_a   1.000
_cell.length_b   1.000
_cell.length_c   1.000
_cell.angle_alpha   90.00
_cell.angle_beta   90.00
_cell.angle_gamma   90.00
#
_symmetry.space_group_name_H-M   'P 1'
#
loop_
_entity.id
_entity.type
_entity.pdbx_description
1 polymer ?
#
loop_
_entity_poly.entity_id
_entity_poly.type
_entity_poly.pdbx_seq_one_letter_code
_entity_poly.pdbx_strand_id
1 'polypeptide(L)'
;MALKLNKLNKGNSKPVKLKVAAESGETVKPKAISSFLKKGTAAKEALVAEQQAAQVREEQRENQVFRFYMKPGAERVITFLDGGLDVDGDLDSICYYEHTINNPAQKYPKYVCINNPAEGSICPVCETGNTPYFATVFTVLTHEKWVSKKEKKEYEGSIQLFVAKTGVADKLRKKAKKYENGLIGATFEVTRTNADAFNVGDDFDYVQSNTLAEMQEAFPDCDVKPLDYDEVIKVHSAEELLALGFGTATTAVGGEAGVTEESVV
;
A
#
# COMPACT_ATOMS: atom_id res chain seq x y z
N MET A 1 39.28 48.34 6.35
CA MET A 1 38.26 48.19 7.42
C MET A 1 38.36 46.76 7.94
N ALA A 2 38.91 46.59 9.14
CA ALA A 2 39.18 45.31 9.77
C ALA A 2 38.06 44.96 10.75
N LEU A 3 37.40 43.82 10.56
CA LEU A 3 36.42 43.26 11.49
C LEU A 3 37.16 42.40 12.53
N LYS A 4 37.10 42.86 13.79
CA LYS A 4 37.68 42.20 14.97
C LYS A 4 36.84 40.98 15.35
N LEU A 5 37.49 39.82 15.45
CA LEU A 5 36.96 38.61 16.08
C LEU A 5 36.89 38.80 17.61
N ASN A 6 35.70 38.62 18.18
CA ASN A 6 35.48 38.59 19.63
C ASN A 6 35.83 37.21 20.22
N LYS A 7 36.70 37.23 21.24
CA LYS A 7 37.01 36.11 22.13
C LYS A 7 36.00 36.06 23.29
N LEU A 8 35.27 34.96 23.41
CA LEU A 8 34.53 34.50 24.60
C LEU A 8 34.49 32.97 24.51
N ASN A 9 34.60 32.14 25.54
CA ASN A 9 34.94 32.27 26.94
C ASN A 9 35.38 30.83 27.33
N LYS A 10 36.61 30.62 27.84
CA LYS A 10 37.09 29.28 28.20
C LYS A 10 36.48 28.89 29.56
N GLY A 11 35.42 28.08 29.51
CA GLY A 11 34.80 27.47 30.67
C GLY A 11 35.80 26.60 31.44
N ASN A 12 35.95 26.93 32.71
CA ASN A 12 36.86 26.37 33.69
C ASN A 12 36.30 25.03 34.22
N SER A 13 36.55 23.91 33.55
CA SER A 13 36.21 22.58 34.07
C SER A 13 37.35 22.05 34.95
N LYS A 14 37.25 22.29 36.26
CA LYS A 14 38.10 21.62 37.25
C LYS A 14 37.90 20.10 37.14
N PRO A 15 38.96 19.27 37.14
CA PRO A 15 38.81 17.82 37.19
C PRO A 15 38.27 17.42 38.57
N VAL A 16 37.06 16.86 38.60
CA VAL A 16 36.51 16.19 39.78
C VAL A 16 37.36 14.95 40.03
N LYS A 17 38.24 15.02 41.03
CA LYS A 17 38.94 13.84 41.56
C LYS A 17 37.91 12.94 42.25
N LEU A 18 37.42 11.94 41.52
CA LEU A 18 36.73 10.80 42.13
C LEU A 18 37.75 10.05 42.99
N LYS A 19 37.57 10.14 44.32
CA LYS A 19 38.23 9.26 45.27
C LYS A 19 37.73 7.83 45.02
N VAL A 20 38.61 6.97 44.52
CA VAL A 20 38.41 5.53 44.55
C VAL A 20 38.67 5.09 45.98
N ALA A 21 37.60 4.93 46.76
CA ALA A 21 37.66 4.14 47.99
C ALA A 21 37.61 2.67 47.56
N ALA A 22 38.73 1.98 47.76
CA ALA A 22 38.75 0.54 47.77
C ALA A 22 38.18 0.09 49.11
N GLU A 23 37.02 -0.58 49.11
CA GLU A 23 36.61 -1.48 50.18
C GLU A 23 35.40 -2.33 49.78
N SER A 24 35.46 -3.58 50.27
CA SER A 24 34.45 -4.65 50.29
C SER A 24 33.78 -5.06 48.97
N GLY A 25 34.24 -6.20 48.46
CA GLY A 25 33.51 -7.01 47.51
C GLY A 25 32.18 -7.48 48.08
N GLU A 26 31.11 -6.87 47.58
CA GLU A 26 29.76 -7.40 47.66
C GLU A 26 29.28 -7.60 46.22
N THR A 27 29.13 -8.87 45.83
CA THR A 27 28.62 -9.24 44.51
C THR A 27 27.13 -8.89 44.44
N VAL A 28 26.82 -7.66 44.03
CA VAL A 28 25.45 -7.25 43.72
C VAL A 28 24.97 -8.10 42.54
N LYS A 29 24.14 -9.11 42.83
CA LYS A 29 23.47 -9.90 41.80
C LYS A 29 22.72 -8.94 40.86
N PRO A 30 22.95 -8.97 39.55
CA PRO A 30 22.26 -8.09 38.63
C PRO A 30 20.75 -8.35 38.73
N LYS A 31 20.00 -7.31 39.10
CA LYS A 31 18.53 -7.31 39.13
C LYS A 31 18.04 -7.78 37.76
N ALA A 32 17.21 -8.82 37.72
CA ALA A 32 16.70 -9.40 36.48
C ALA A 32 16.03 -8.29 35.65
N ILE A 33 16.69 -7.93 34.57
CA ILE A 33 16.16 -7.01 33.57
C ILE A 33 15.15 -7.84 32.78
N SER A 34 13.95 -7.32 32.62
CA SER A 34 12.83 -7.95 31.92
C SER A 34 13.27 -8.65 30.62
N SER A 35 12.72 -9.85 30.37
CA SER A 35 13.08 -10.76 29.27
C SER A 35 12.96 -10.17 27.86
N PHE A 36 12.34 -9.00 27.69
CA PHE A 36 12.28 -8.26 26.43
C PHE A 36 13.54 -7.42 26.12
N LEU A 37 14.35 -7.10 27.12
CA LEU A 37 15.57 -6.29 26.95
C LEU A 37 16.74 -7.19 26.54
N LYS A 38 16.96 -7.29 25.23
CA LYS A 38 18.07 -8.06 24.67
C LYS A 38 19.41 -7.37 24.95
N LYS A 39 20.39 -8.14 25.42
CA LYS A 39 21.78 -7.68 25.65
C LYS A 39 22.77 -8.70 25.08
N GLY A 40 24.00 -8.27 24.82
CA GLY A 40 25.08 -9.17 24.40
C GLY A 40 24.78 -9.87 23.07
N THR A 41 24.92 -11.20 23.03
CA THR A 41 24.68 -12.04 21.85
C THR A 41 23.25 -11.91 21.33
N ALA A 42 22.25 -11.94 22.22
CA ALA A 42 20.84 -11.78 21.84
C ALA A 42 20.52 -10.42 21.19
N ALA A 43 21.25 -9.36 21.56
CA ALA A 43 21.12 -8.04 20.91
C ALA A 43 21.75 -8.03 19.51
N LYS A 44 22.89 -8.70 19.34
CA LYS A 44 23.54 -8.84 18.02
C LYS A 44 22.69 -9.65 17.05
N GLU A 45 22.13 -10.77 17.50
CA GLU A 45 21.23 -11.61 16.70
C GLU A 45 19.96 -10.84 16.31
N ALA A 46 19.38 -10.06 17.23
CA ALA A 46 18.22 -9.22 16.93
C ALA A 46 18.54 -8.11 15.92
N LEU A 47 19.74 -7.51 15.97
CA LEU A 47 20.17 -6.53 14.99
C LEU A 47 20.35 -7.14 13.60
N VAL A 48 20.93 -8.34 13.50
CA VAL A 48 21.07 -9.06 12.24
C VAL A 48 19.69 -9.42 11.68
N ALA A 49 18.78 -9.93 12.51
CA ALA A 49 17.41 -10.24 12.11
C ALA A 49 16.64 -8.99 11.64
N GLU A 50 16.81 -7.84 12.30
CA GLU A 50 16.19 -6.59 11.88
C GLU A 50 16.79 -6.07 10.56
N GLN A 51 18.11 -6.20 10.37
CA GLN A 51 18.78 -5.84 9.12
C GLN A 51 18.31 -6.73 7.95
N GLN A 52 18.19 -8.04 8.18
CA GLN A 52 17.65 -8.97 7.19
C GLN A 52 16.18 -8.66 6.88
N ALA A 53 15.36 -8.40 7.90
CA ALA A 53 13.96 -7.99 7.71
C ALA A 53 13.85 -6.65 6.96
N ALA A 54 14.77 -5.70 7.22
CA ALA A 54 14.82 -4.43 6.51
C ALA A 54 15.19 -4.62 5.03
N GLN A 55 16.15 -5.48 4.71
CA GLN A 55 16.52 -5.82 3.32
C GLN A 55 15.36 -6.49 2.58
N VAL A 56 14.70 -7.48 3.19
CA VAL A 56 13.52 -8.13 2.59
C VAL A 56 12.39 -7.13 2.35
N ARG A 57 12.16 -6.18 3.28
CA ARG A 57 11.17 -5.10 3.08
C ARG A 57 11.55 -4.15 1.96
N GLU A 58 12.84 -3.91 1.76
CA GLU A 58 13.35 -3.07 0.67
C GLU A 58 13.17 -3.76 -0.68
N GLU A 59 13.58 -5.03 -0.80
CA GLU A 59 13.38 -5.86 -1.99
C GLU A 59 11.89 -6.01 -2.36
N GLN A 60 11.03 -6.23 -1.36
CA GLN A 60 9.58 -6.27 -1.58
C GLN A 60 9.01 -4.94 -2.06
N ARG A 61 9.59 -3.81 -1.65
CA ARG A 61 9.17 -2.48 -2.14
C ARG A 61 9.68 -2.18 -3.54
N GLU A 62 10.83 -2.73 -3.93
CA GLU A 62 11.40 -2.52 -5.26
C GLU A 62 10.54 -3.18 -6.35
N ASN A 63 9.94 -4.34 -6.06
CA ASN A 63 9.05 -5.03 -6.99
C ASN A 63 7.56 -4.70 -6.78
N GLN A 64 7.22 -3.82 -5.83
CA GLN A 64 5.84 -3.49 -5.55
C GLN A 64 5.32 -2.46 -6.53
N VAL A 65 4.26 -2.82 -7.24
CA VAL A 65 3.48 -1.87 -8.03
C VAL A 65 2.76 -0.91 -7.09
N PHE A 66 3.01 0.39 -7.27
CA PHE A 66 2.37 1.43 -6.47
C PHE A 66 0.99 1.76 -7.03
N ARG A 67 0.05 2.07 -6.13
CA ARG A 67 -1.24 2.63 -6.51
C ARG A 67 -1.11 4.11 -6.86
N PHE A 68 -1.77 4.51 -7.93
CA PHE A 68 -1.86 5.90 -8.30
C PHE A 68 -2.59 6.70 -7.22
N TYR A 69 -1.98 7.81 -6.81
CA TYR A 69 -2.49 8.70 -5.78
C TYR A 69 -2.10 10.15 -6.08
N MET A 70 -3.05 11.05 -5.85
CA MET A 70 -2.86 12.49 -5.99
C MET A 70 -3.14 13.19 -4.68
N LYS A 71 -2.33 14.21 -4.36
CA LYS A 71 -2.65 15.13 -3.26
C LYS A 71 -3.79 16.07 -3.68
N PRO A 72 -4.59 16.59 -2.73
CA PRO A 72 -5.55 17.65 -3.03
C PRO A 72 -4.88 18.85 -3.70
N GLY A 73 -5.49 19.38 -4.75
CA GLY A 73 -4.99 20.49 -5.55
C GLY A 73 -3.83 20.13 -6.50
N ALA A 74 -3.48 18.85 -6.62
CA ALA A 74 -2.44 18.41 -7.56
C ALA A 74 -3.04 18.14 -8.95
N GLU A 75 -2.21 18.36 -9.95
CA GLU A 75 -2.44 18.06 -11.36
C GLU A 75 -1.36 17.08 -11.82
N ARG A 76 -1.74 16.07 -12.61
CA ARG A 76 -0.83 15.04 -13.12
C ARG A 76 -1.25 14.60 -14.51
N VAL A 77 -0.26 14.32 -15.35
CA VAL A 77 -0.50 13.71 -16.66
C VAL A 77 -0.33 12.19 -16.55
N ILE A 78 -1.35 11.46 -17.00
CA ILE A 78 -1.34 10.00 -17.04
C ILE A 78 -1.79 9.48 -18.40
N THR A 79 -1.27 8.33 -18.80
CA THR A 79 -1.75 7.58 -19.97
C THR A 79 -2.26 6.23 -19.52
N PHE A 80 -3.47 5.85 -19.95
CA PHE A 80 -4.01 4.52 -19.69
C PHE A 80 -3.36 3.50 -20.65
N LEU A 81 -2.94 2.36 -20.12
CA LEU A 81 -2.32 1.28 -20.91
C LEU A 81 -3.31 0.15 -21.22
N ASP A 82 -4.44 0.12 -20.51
CA ASP A 82 -5.57 -0.80 -20.71
C ASP A 82 -6.91 -0.04 -20.63
N GLY A 83 -8.03 -0.78 -20.51
CA GLY A 83 -9.38 -0.20 -20.55
C GLY A 83 -9.91 -0.05 -21.97
N GLY A 84 -9.80 -1.12 -22.77
CA GLY A 84 -10.42 -1.22 -24.08
C GLY A 84 -11.94 -1.28 -23.98
N LEU A 85 -12.61 -1.30 -25.13
CA LEU A 85 -14.05 -1.55 -25.19
C LEU A 85 -14.32 -3.02 -25.49
N ASP A 86 -15.30 -3.60 -24.78
CA ASP A 86 -15.80 -4.95 -25.03
C ASP A 86 -16.77 -4.98 -26.23
N VAL A 87 -17.34 -6.16 -26.49
CA VAL A 87 -18.29 -6.39 -27.60
C VAL A 87 -19.58 -5.56 -27.49
N ASP A 88 -19.92 -5.13 -26.27
CA ASP A 88 -21.10 -4.32 -25.97
C ASP A 88 -20.76 -2.80 -25.96
N GLY A 89 -19.50 -2.45 -26.19
CA GLY A 89 -19.01 -1.08 -26.19
C GLY A 89 -18.86 -0.49 -24.79
N ASP A 90 -18.75 -1.32 -23.76
CA ASP A 90 -18.43 -0.93 -22.39
C ASP A 90 -16.95 -1.21 -22.06
N LEU A 91 -16.46 -0.68 -20.94
CA LEU A 91 -15.05 -0.80 -20.56
C LEU A 91 -14.71 -2.23 -20.12
N ASP A 92 -13.83 -2.88 -20.89
CA ASP A 92 -13.19 -4.14 -20.50
C ASP A 92 -12.18 -3.86 -19.39
N SER A 93 -12.59 -4.11 -18.16
CA SER A 93 -11.83 -3.77 -16.95
C SER A 93 -12.17 -4.71 -15.81
N ILE A 94 -11.15 -5.04 -15.02
CA ILE A 94 -11.33 -5.87 -13.83
C ILE A 94 -12.00 -5.03 -12.75
N CYS A 95 -13.03 -5.60 -12.14
CA CYS A 95 -13.76 -4.98 -11.06
C CYS A 95 -13.85 -5.94 -9.86
N TYR A 96 -13.71 -5.39 -8.66
CA TYR A 96 -13.86 -6.15 -7.41
C TYR A 96 -14.32 -5.24 -6.27
N TYR A 97 -14.79 -5.85 -5.20
CA TYR A 97 -15.08 -5.14 -3.95
C TYR A 97 -13.81 -5.06 -3.11
N GLU A 98 -13.52 -3.89 -2.56
CA GLU A 98 -12.32 -3.64 -1.77
C GLU A 98 -12.65 -3.00 -0.42
N HIS A 99 -12.04 -3.53 0.64
CA HIS A 99 -12.05 -2.95 1.97
C HIS A 99 -10.91 -1.97 2.16
N THR A 100 -11.18 -0.89 2.90
CA THR A 100 -10.13 -0.01 3.43
C THR A 100 -10.15 -0.08 4.94
N ILE A 101 -9.06 -0.57 5.53
CA ILE A 101 -8.99 -0.82 6.96
C ILE A 101 -8.12 0.24 7.61
N ASN A 102 -8.63 0.88 8.66
CA ASN A 102 -7.81 1.71 9.51
C ASN A 102 -7.02 0.82 10.47
N ASN A 103 -5.77 0.50 10.13
CA ASN A 103 -4.89 -0.33 10.95
C ASN A 103 -3.76 0.54 11.56
N PRO A 104 -3.42 0.41 12.85
CA PRO A 104 -2.28 1.10 13.44
C PRO A 104 -0.91 0.66 12.85
N ALA A 105 -0.78 -0.58 12.36
CA ALA A 105 0.47 -1.10 11.81
C ALA A 105 0.74 -0.63 10.37
N GLN A 106 -0.32 -0.46 9.57
CA GLN A 106 -0.22 0.03 8.20
C GLN A 106 -1.32 1.06 7.96
N LYS A 107 -0.95 2.22 7.44
CA LYS A 107 -1.91 3.28 7.15
C LYS A 107 -2.80 2.87 5.97
N TYR A 108 -4.06 2.53 6.28
CA TYR A 108 -5.12 2.22 5.31
C TYR A 108 -4.85 1.05 4.33
N PRO A 109 -4.44 -0.15 4.80
CA PRO A 109 -4.31 -1.31 3.92
C PRO A 109 -5.63 -1.61 3.20
N LYS A 110 -5.45 -2.18 2.01
CA LYS A 110 -6.52 -2.56 1.10
C LYS A 110 -6.60 -4.07 1.04
N TYR A 111 -7.81 -4.60 1.14
CA TYR A 111 -8.06 -6.04 1.03
C TYR A 111 -9.20 -6.27 0.04
N VAL A 112 -9.02 -7.21 -0.88
CA VAL A 112 -10.11 -7.67 -1.73
C VAL A 112 -11.16 -8.34 -0.84
N CYS A 113 -12.41 -7.95 -1.04
CA CYS A 113 -13.54 -8.56 -0.37
C CYS A 113 -13.82 -9.92 -1.02
N ILE A 114 -13.76 -10.97 -0.22
CA ILE A 114 -14.05 -12.36 -0.63
C ILE A 114 -15.50 -12.75 -0.34
N ASN A 115 -16.36 -11.79 0.00
CA ASN A 115 -17.74 -12.08 0.37
C ASN A 115 -18.47 -12.61 -0.86
N ASN A 116 -18.87 -13.87 -0.85
CA ASN A 116 -19.63 -14.48 -1.92
C ASN A 116 -20.92 -15.10 -1.36
N PRO A 117 -22.03 -14.34 -1.33
CA PRO A 117 -23.31 -14.83 -0.83
C PRO A 117 -23.81 -16.08 -1.58
N ALA A 118 -23.45 -16.24 -2.85
CA ALA A 118 -23.88 -17.38 -3.65
C ALA A 118 -23.21 -18.70 -3.20
N GLU A 119 -22.02 -18.61 -2.63
CA GLU A 119 -21.26 -19.76 -2.10
C GLU A 119 -21.38 -19.89 -0.57
N GLY A 120 -22.17 -19.01 0.08
CA GLY A 120 -22.36 -19.01 1.53
C GLY A 120 -21.13 -18.56 2.32
N SER A 121 -20.09 -18.03 1.67
CA SER A 121 -18.87 -17.55 2.34
C SER A 121 -19.04 -16.10 2.80
N ILE A 122 -18.86 -15.88 4.11
CA ILE A 122 -18.89 -14.55 4.70
C ILE A 122 -17.45 -14.03 4.79
N CYS A 123 -17.22 -12.80 4.30
CA CYS A 123 -15.90 -12.18 4.44
C CYS A 123 -15.66 -11.76 5.90
N PRO A 124 -14.58 -12.22 6.56
CA PRO A 124 -14.28 -11.85 7.95
C PRO A 124 -14.12 -10.34 8.16
N VAL A 125 -13.70 -9.62 7.12
CA VAL A 125 -13.58 -8.15 7.14
C VAL A 125 -14.96 -7.49 7.17
N CYS A 126 -15.94 -8.00 6.41
CA CYS A 126 -17.32 -7.52 6.47
C CYS A 126 -17.92 -7.70 7.87
N GLU A 127 -17.64 -8.82 8.56
CA GLU A 127 -18.15 -9.09 9.91
C GLU A 127 -17.69 -8.05 10.95
N THR A 128 -16.54 -7.42 10.73
CA THR A 128 -16.06 -6.32 11.60
C THR A 128 -16.84 -5.01 11.43
N GLY A 129 -17.85 -4.98 10.57
CA GLY A 129 -18.62 -3.78 10.22
C GLY A 129 -17.95 -2.89 9.16
N ASN A 130 -16.82 -3.32 8.58
CA ASN A 130 -16.19 -2.61 7.47
C ASN A 130 -16.93 -2.91 6.17
N THR A 131 -17.49 -1.88 5.53
CA THR A 131 -18.19 -2.03 4.24
C THR A 131 -17.19 -1.86 3.08
N PRO A 132 -17.12 -2.81 2.13
CA PRO A 132 -16.26 -2.67 0.97
C PRO A 132 -16.88 -1.68 -0.03
N TYR A 133 -16.07 -1.11 -0.91
CA TYR A 133 -16.53 -0.34 -2.06
C TYR A 133 -16.20 -1.06 -3.37
N PHE A 134 -17.01 -0.81 -4.40
CA PHE A 134 -16.76 -1.33 -5.73
C PHE A 134 -15.63 -0.53 -6.40
N ALA A 135 -14.60 -1.23 -6.83
CA ALA A 135 -13.40 -0.71 -7.44
C ALA A 135 -13.27 -1.27 -8.86
N THR A 136 -12.95 -0.38 -9.81
CA THR A 136 -12.55 -0.72 -11.17
C THR A 136 -11.07 -0.39 -11.32
N VAL A 137 -10.27 -1.32 -11.84
CA VAL A 137 -8.82 -1.13 -11.96
C VAL A 137 -8.37 -0.95 -13.40
N PHE A 138 -7.33 -0.13 -13.54
CA PHE A 138 -6.62 0.13 -14.79
C PHE A 138 -5.12 0.22 -14.53
N THR A 139 -4.34 0.04 -15.58
CA THR A 139 -2.90 0.31 -15.60
C THR A 139 -2.68 1.69 -16.18
N VAL A 140 -1.93 2.52 -15.46
CA VAL A 140 -1.57 3.87 -15.95
C VAL A 140 -0.07 4.08 -15.93
N LEU A 141 0.43 4.78 -16.93
CA LEU A 141 1.74 5.38 -16.95
C LEU A 141 1.65 6.82 -16.47
N THR A 142 2.37 7.17 -15.41
CA THR A 142 2.49 8.56 -14.95
C THR A 142 3.66 9.25 -15.61
N HIS A 143 3.49 10.48 -16.08
CA HIS A 143 4.55 11.23 -16.79
C HIS A 143 5.46 12.04 -15.85
N GLU A 144 5.41 11.74 -14.54
CA GLU A 144 6.22 12.45 -13.55
C GLU A 144 7.68 11.98 -13.57
N LYS A 145 8.59 12.93 -13.32
CA LYS A 145 10.00 12.65 -13.06
C LYS A 145 10.20 12.33 -11.59
N TRP A 146 10.97 11.30 -11.29
CA TRP A 146 11.34 10.95 -9.93
C TRP A 146 12.82 10.56 -9.84
N VAL A 147 13.44 10.91 -8.72
CA VAL A 147 14.83 10.54 -8.44
C VAL A 147 14.83 9.27 -7.60
N SER A 148 15.47 8.22 -8.09
CA SER A 148 15.68 7.01 -7.28
C SER A 148 16.57 7.32 -6.08
N LYS A 149 16.12 6.95 -4.89
CA LYS A 149 16.90 7.13 -3.66
C LYS A 149 18.20 6.31 -3.65
N LYS A 150 18.19 5.17 -4.35
CA LYS A 150 19.29 4.21 -4.40
C LYS A 150 20.36 4.64 -5.40
N GLU A 151 19.95 4.86 -6.63
CA GLU A 151 20.86 5.15 -7.74
C GLU A 151 21.13 6.65 -7.91
N LYS A 152 20.31 7.51 -7.28
CA LYS A 152 20.31 8.97 -7.51
C LYS A 152 20.19 9.33 -9.01
N LYS A 153 19.63 8.42 -9.81
CA LYS A 153 19.28 8.62 -11.21
C LYS A 153 17.85 9.17 -11.28
N GLU A 154 17.64 10.11 -12.20
CA GLU A 154 16.30 10.56 -12.59
C GLU A 154 15.69 9.55 -13.55
N TYR A 155 14.47 9.11 -13.23
CA TYR A 155 13.62 8.31 -14.09
C TYR A 155 12.40 9.14 -14.45
N GLU A 156 11.87 8.88 -15.63
CA GLU A 156 10.66 9.48 -16.17
C GLU A 156 9.73 8.35 -16.56
N GLY A 157 8.45 8.47 -16.18
CA GLY A 157 7.53 7.35 -16.32
C GLY A 157 7.51 6.47 -15.08
N SER A 158 6.31 6.10 -14.64
CA SER A 158 6.14 4.96 -13.74
C SER A 158 4.81 4.26 -14.00
N ILE A 159 4.83 2.94 -14.04
CA ILE A 159 3.60 2.13 -14.13
C ILE A 159 2.98 2.06 -12.75
N GLN A 160 1.69 2.37 -12.68
CA GLN A 160 0.93 2.39 -11.44
C GLN A 160 -0.43 1.74 -11.61
N LEU A 161 -0.92 1.14 -10.52
CA LEU A 161 -2.28 0.61 -10.44
C LEU A 161 -3.25 1.77 -10.18
N PHE A 162 -4.10 2.07 -11.16
CA PHE A 162 -5.15 3.07 -11.02
C PHE A 162 -6.43 2.40 -10.53
N VAL A 163 -6.91 2.80 -9.35
CA VAL A 163 -8.11 2.21 -8.73
C VAL A 163 -9.23 3.24 -8.68
N ALA A 164 -10.15 3.13 -9.64
CA ALA A 164 -11.31 3.99 -9.74
C ALA A 164 -12.45 3.49 -8.84
N LYS A 165 -13.01 4.38 -8.01
CA LYS A 165 -14.33 4.15 -7.42
C LYS A 165 -15.41 4.37 -8.47
N THR A 166 -16.62 3.85 -8.24
CA THR A 166 -17.78 3.93 -9.17
C THR A 166 -17.94 5.30 -9.83
N GLY A 167 -17.91 6.40 -9.07
CA GLY A 167 -18.08 7.75 -9.64
C GLY A 167 -16.99 8.16 -10.63
N VAL A 168 -15.76 7.70 -10.46
CA VAL A 168 -14.65 7.91 -11.42
C VAL A 168 -14.78 6.94 -12.58
N ALA A 169 -15.07 5.66 -12.31
CA ALA A 169 -15.25 4.64 -13.33
C ALA A 169 -16.35 5.03 -14.34
N ASP A 170 -17.48 5.60 -13.87
CA ASP A 170 -18.56 6.07 -14.72
C ASP A 170 -18.13 7.25 -15.62
N LYS A 171 -17.31 8.17 -15.10
CA LYS A 171 -16.74 9.27 -15.89
C LYS A 171 -15.79 8.73 -16.97
N LEU A 172 -14.94 7.77 -16.61
CA LEU A 172 -14.00 7.13 -17.52
C LEU A 172 -14.75 6.33 -18.59
N ARG A 173 -15.79 5.58 -18.24
CA ARG A 173 -16.64 4.84 -19.21
C ARG A 173 -17.27 5.79 -20.23
N LYS A 174 -17.79 6.94 -19.80
CA LYS A 174 -18.34 7.97 -20.71
C LYS A 174 -17.28 8.57 -21.64
N LYS A 175 -16.03 8.67 -21.19
CA LYS A 175 -14.91 9.16 -21.99
C LYS A 175 -14.43 8.09 -22.97
N ALA A 176 -14.28 6.84 -22.54
CA ALA A 176 -13.86 5.70 -23.35
C ALA A 176 -14.70 5.55 -24.62
N LYS A 177 -16.02 5.71 -24.52
CA LYS A 177 -16.96 5.66 -25.66
C LYS A 177 -16.73 6.73 -26.74
N LYS A 178 -15.89 7.74 -26.47
CA LYS A 178 -15.52 8.79 -27.44
C LYS A 178 -14.29 8.43 -28.28
N TYR A 179 -13.59 7.35 -27.95
CA TYR A 179 -12.35 6.96 -28.58
C TYR A 179 -12.47 5.55 -29.14
N GLU A 180 -11.82 5.30 -30.28
CA GLU A 180 -11.92 4.04 -31.02
C GLU A 180 -11.37 2.85 -30.21
N ASN A 181 -10.28 3.06 -29.47
CA ASN A 181 -9.62 2.02 -28.65
C ASN A 181 -9.98 2.11 -27.16
N GLY A 182 -11.09 2.75 -26.80
CA GLY A 182 -11.44 3.00 -25.40
C GLY A 182 -10.43 3.94 -24.74
N LEU A 183 -9.90 3.54 -23.58
CA LEU A 183 -8.89 4.34 -22.87
C LEU A 183 -7.46 3.99 -23.27
N ILE A 184 -7.23 2.90 -24.01
CA ILE A 184 -5.88 2.43 -24.33
C ILE A 184 -5.13 3.52 -25.11
N GLY A 185 -4.00 3.96 -24.54
CA GLY A 185 -3.16 5.02 -25.12
C GLY A 185 -3.68 6.44 -24.89
N ALA A 186 -4.88 6.61 -24.34
CA ALA A 186 -5.45 7.93 -24.08
C ALA A 186 -4.74 8.59 -22.88
N THR A 187 -4.22 9.78 -23.14
CA THR A 187 -3.51 10.62 -22.18
C THR A 187 -4.43 11.70 -21.66
N PHE A 188 -4.49 11.82 -20.33
CA PHE A 188 -5.28 12.80 -19.64
C PHE A 188 -4.41 13.64 -18.70
N GLU A 189 -4.73 14.92 -18.65
CA GLU A 189 -4.39 15.77 -17.52
C GLU A 189 -5.46 15.56 -16.46
N VAL A 190 -5.05 15.10 -15.30
CA VAL A 190 -5.93 14.71 -14.20
C VAL A 190 -5.74 15.67 -13.06
N THR A 191 -6.85 16.19 -12.57
CA THR A 191 -6.86 17.13 -11.45
C THR A 191 -7.62 16.53 -10.28
N ARG A 192 -7.04 16.66 -9.09
CA ARG A 192 -7.75 16.42 -7.83
C ARG A 192 -8.13 17.76 -7.21
N THR A 193 -9.38 18.18 -7.39
CA THR A 193 -9.83 19.54 -7.07
C THR A 193 -9.72 19.89 -5.59
N ASN A 194 -10.03 18.96 -4.68
CA ASN A 194 -10.02 19.19 -3.24
C ASN A 194 -9.78 17.91 -2.42
N ALA A 195 -9.86 18.02 -1.08
CA ALA A 195 -9.62 16.91 -0.17
C ALA A 195 -10.71 15.83 -0.21
N ASP A 196 -11.95 16.23 -0.50
CA ASP A 196 -13.12 15.34 -0.57
C ASP A 196 -13.24 14.63 -1.93
N ALA A 197 -12.55 15.15 -2.95
CA ALA A 197 -12.42 14.51 -4.25
C ALA A 197 -11.71 13.14 -4.16
N PHE A 198 -11.94 12.30 -5.17
CA PHE A 198 -11.34 10.98 -5.25
C PHE A 198 -9.81 11.05 -5.26
N ASN A 199 -9.17 10.10 -4.59
CA ASN A 199 -7.71 10.06 -4.45
C ASN A 199 -6.96 9.96 -5.79
N VAL A 200 -7.64 9.51 -6.84
CA VAL A 200 -7.10 9.35 -8.20
C VAL A 200 -7.43 10.52 -9.12
N GLY A 201 -8.03 11.60 -8.59
CA GLY A 201 -8.54 12.73 -9.37
C GLY A 201 -10.04 12.64 -9.66
N ASP A 202 -10.63 13.78 -9.96
CA ASP A 202 -12.05 13.94 -10.25
C ASP A 202 -12.34 14.69 -11.55
N ASP A 203 -11.35 15.38 -12.11
CA ASP A 203 -11.41 15.95 -13.45
C ASP A 203 -10.36 15.33 -14.37
N PHE A 204 -10.71 15.16 -15.64
CA PHE A 204 -9.90 14.44 -16.62
C PHE A 204 -9.98 15.14 -17.96
N ASP A 205 -8.99 15.94 -18.29
CA ASP A 205 -8.91 16.66 -19.56
C ASP A 205 -8.09 15.86 -20.56
N TYR A 206 -8.69 15.58 -21.72
CA TYR A 206 -8.02 14.81 -22.76
C TYR A 206 -6.93 15.63 -23.42
N VAL A 207 -5.73 15.06 -23.49
CA VAL A 207 -4.56 15.70 -24.11
C VAL A 207 -4.34 15.12 -25.50
N GLN A 208 -4.10 13.82 -25.58
CA GLN A 208 -3.74 13.13 -26.82
C GLN A 208 -3.93 11.61 -26.67
N SER A 209 -3.77 10.87 -27.76
CA SER A 209 -3.73 9.41 -27.76
C SER A 209 -2.51 8.96 -28.53
N ASN A 210 -1.76 8.02 -27.95
CA ASN A 210 -0.57 7.43 -28.55
C ASN A 210 -0.70 5.91 -28.51
N THR A 211 -0.09 5.22 -29.47
CA THR A 211 0.04 3.77 -29.42
C THR A 211 0.99 3.34 -28.31
N LEU A 212 0.87 2.10 -27.83
CA LEU A 212 1.77 1.57 -26.81
C LEU A 212 3.24 1.56 -27.29
N ALA A 213 3.47 1.38 -28.60
CA ALA A 213 4.81 1.43 -29.18
C ALA A 213 5.43 2.84 -29.09
N GLU A 214 4.67 3.88 -29.44
CA GLU A 214 5.10 5.28 -29.30
C GLU A 214 5.36 5.64 -27.82
N MET A 215 4.53 5.13 -26.91
CA MET A 215 4.73 5.32 -25.47
C MET A 215 5.98 4.60 -24.97
N GLN A 216 6.26 3.37 -25.43
CA GLN A 216 7.48 2.64 -25.08
C GLN A 216 8.74 3.35 -25.59
N GLU A 217 8.68 3.99 -26.77
CA GLU A 217 9.77 4.80 -27.31
C GLU A 217 9.98 6.10 -26.50
N ALA A 218 8.89 6.75 -26.07
CA ALA A 218 8.96 7.96 -25.25
C ALA A 218 9.47 7.69 -23.82
N PHE A 219 9.23 6.49 -23.29
CA PHE A 219 9.60 6.10 -21.93
C PHE A 219 10.47 4.82 -21.93
N PRO A 220 11.71 4.87 -22.45
CA PRO A 220 12.55 3.68 -22.65
C PRO A 220 13.04 3.03 -21.34
N ASP A 221 13.09 3.80 -20.25
CA ASP A 221 13.43 3.28 -18.91
C ASP A 221 12.23 2.64 -18.19
N CYS A 222 11.04 2.64 -18.81
CA CYS A 222 9.80 2.11 -18.26
C CYS A 222 9.29 0.94 -19.12
N ASP A 223 8.88 -0.16 -18.50
CA ASP A 223 8.24 -1.27 -19.21
C ASP A 223 6.76 -0.93 -19.46
N VAL A 224 6.47 -0.33 -20.62
CA VAL A 224 5.15 0.19 -20.98
C VAL A 224 4.25 -0.95 -21.43
N LYS A 225 3.68 -1.65 -20.46
CA LYS A 225 2.70 -2.70 -20.67
C LYS A 225 1.62 -2.69 -19.58
N PRO A 226 0.42 -3.20 -19.87
CA PRO A 226 -0.58 -3.49 -18.84
C PRO A 226 -0.01 -4.39 -17.73
N LEU A 227 -0.43 -4.15 -16.50
CA LEU A 227 -0.06 -4.97 -15.36
C LEU A 227 -0.70 -6.35 -15.43
N ASP A 228 0.01 -7.35 -14.92
CA ASP A 228 -0.61 -8.63 -14.58
C ASP A 228 -1.38 -8.47 -13.26
N TYR A 229 -2.70 -8.44 -13.36
CA TYR A 229 -3.57 -8.20 -12.22
C TYR A 229 -3.58 -9.35 -11.22
N ASP A 230 -3.33 -10.59 -11.63
CA ASP A 230 -3.31 -11.75 -10.74
C ASP A 230 -2.07 -11.71 -9.83
N GLU A 231 -0.95 -11.15 -10.31
CA GLU A 231 0.25 -10.94 -9.52
C GLU A 231 0.14 -9.70 -8.61
N VAL A 232 -0.49 -8.63 -9.10
CA VAL A 232 -0.56 -7.35 -8.39
C VAL A 232 -1.68 -7.32 -7.34
N ILE A 233 -2.82 -7.95 -7.61
CA ILE A 233 -3.99 -7.94 -6.73
C ILE A 233 -3.96 -9.18 -5.85
N LYS A 234 -3.42 -9.02 -4.64
CA LYS A 234 -3.40 -10.10 -3.65
C LYS A 234 -4.78 -10.32 -3.04
N VAL A 235 -5.38 -11.46 -3.36
CA VAL A 235 -6.59 -11.96 -2.68
C VAL A 235 -6.16 -12.82 -1.49
N HIS A 236 -6.71 -12.51 -0.32
CA HIS A 236 -6.48 -13.27 0.90
C HIS A 236 -7.60 -14.26 1.15
N SER A 237 -7.27 -15.47 1.62
CA SER A 237 -8.28 -16.44 2.02
C SER A 237 -9.00 -16.00 3.31
N ALA A 238 -10.16 -16.59 3.60
CA ALA A 238 -10.87 -16.32 4.85
C ALA A 238 -9.99 -16.65 6.07
N GLU A 239 -9.24 -17.76 6.02
CA GLU A 239 -8.32 -18.18 7.08
C GLU A 239 -7.18 -17.18 7.29
N GLU A 240 -6.62 -16.64 6.20
CA GLU A 240 -5.58 -15.61 6.29
C GLU A 240 -6.12 -14.32 6.91
N LEU A 241 -7.34 -13.91 6.52
CA LEU A 241 -7.99 -12.73 7.08
C LEU A 241 -8.29 -12.90 8.58
N LEU A 242 -8.74 -14.09 8.99
CA LEU A 242 -8.91 -14.45 10.40
C LEU A 242 -7.58 -14.43 11.17
N ALA A 243 -6.50 -14.95 10.58
CA ALA A 243 -5.17 -14.92 11.18
C ALA A 243 -4.62 -13.48 11.32
N LEU A 244 -5.05 -12.56 10.45
CA LEU A 244 -4.78 -11.13 10.57
C LEU A 244 -5.66 -10.43 11.62
N GLY A 245 -6.59 -11.15 12.25
CA GLY A 245 -7.46 -10.65 13.31
C GLY A 245 -8.76 -10.02 12.83
N PHE A 246 -9.18 -10.29 11.59
CA PHE A 246 -10.49 -9.88 11.09
C PHE A 246 -11.55 -10.93 11.41
N GLY A 247 -12.71 -10.50 11.91
CA GLY A 247 -13.84 -11.38 12.21
C GLY A 247 -13.65 -12.24 13.47
N THR A 248 -14.66 -13.06 13.77
CA THR A 248 -14.54 -14.11 14.78
C THR A 248 -14.38 -15.43 14.07
N ALA A 249 -13.38 -16.22 14.44
CA ALA A 249 -13.34 -17.62 14.01
C ALA A 249 -14.56 -18.30 14.59
N THR A 250 -15.63 -18.41 13.80
CA THR A 250 -16.82 -19.17 14.15
C THR A 250 -16.39 -20.63 14.13
N THR A 251 -15.74 -21.07 15.20
CA THR A 251 -15.69 -22.48 15.54
C THR A 251 -17.14 -22.90 15.63
N ALA A 252 -17.57 -23.77 14.72
CA ALA A 252 -18.87 -24.41 14.78
C ALA A 252 -18.95 -25.21 16.10
N VAL A 253 -19.36 -24.57 17.18
CA VAL A 253 -19.82 -25.24 18.40
C VAL A 253 -21.28 -25.60 18.16
N GLY A 254 -21.48 -26.73 17.47
CA GLY A 254 -22.79 -27.22 17.09
C GLY A 254 -22.80 -28.73 16.85
N GLY A 255 -22.14 -29.48 17.73
CA GLY A 255 -22.23 -30.94 17.78
C GLY A 255 -23.36 -31.39 18.71
N GLU A 256 -24.47 -31.78 18.09
CA GLU A 256 -25.41 -32.84 18.50
C GLU A 256 -25.99 -32.81 19.93
N ALA A 257 -27.14 -32.16 20.10
CA ALA A 257 -28.15 -32.63 21.04
C ALA A 257 -29.17 -33.48 20.26
N GLY A 258 -28.93 -34.79 20.21
CA GLY A 258 -29.87 -35.76 19.65
C GLY A 258 -31.21 -35.67 20.38
N VAL A 259 -32.26 -35.30 19.64
CA VAL A 259 -33.64 -35.49 20.08
C VAL A 259 -34.03 -36.89 19.61
N THR A 260 -34.02 -37.84 20.54
CA THR A 260 -34.63 -39.15 20.31
C THR A 260 -36.14 -38.98 20.28
N GLU A 261 -36.74 -39.29 19.13
CA GLU A 261 -38.17 -39.62 19.03
C GLU A 261 -38.46 -40.82 19.94
N GLU A 262 -39.51 -40.72 20.77
CA GLU A 262 -40.11 -41.88 21.41
C GLU A 262 -41.65 -41.81 21.31
N SER A 263 -42.19 -42.77 20.54
CA SER A 263 -43.51 -43.45 20.64
C SER A 263 -44.78 -42.58 20.66
N VAL A 264 -45.69 -42.60 19.69
CA VAL A 264 -46.59 -43.72 19.29
C VAL A 264 -47.07 -44.58 20.47
N VAL A 265 -48.20 -44.20 21.09
CA VAL A 265 -49.49 -44.95 21.07
C VAL A 265 -50.63 -43.95 21.27
#